data_AF-A0A962ZAF3-F1
#
_entry.id   AF-A0A962ZAF3-F1
#
_cell.length_a   1.000
_cell.length_b   1.000
_cell.length_c   1.000
_cell.angle_alpha   90.00
_cell.angle_beta   90.00
_cell.angle_gamma   90.00
#
_symmetry.space_group_name_H-M   'P 1'
#
loop_
_entity.id
_entity.type
_entity.pdbx_description
1 polymer ?
#
loop_
_entity_poly.entity_id
_entity_poly.type
_entity_poly.pdbx_seq_one_letter_code
_entity_poly.pdbx_strand_id
1 'polypeptide(L)'
;IRASGMCGSDLKFYRAREGAKSLGFVMAGGPVIAGHEPSGVVVAVGTEVQANEAWVGMRAMQHHYQGCGVCPHCTTGWMQMCDEGVKSVYGITAHGAHARYMKC
;
A
#
# COMPACT_ATOMS: atom_id res chain seq x y z
N ILE A 1 10.33 3.60 -7.22
CA ILE A 1 10.52 3.99 -5.80
C ILE A 1 11.81 4.79 -5.67
N ARG A 2 11.80 5.87 -4.88
CA ARG A 2 12.99 6.68 -4.56
C ARG A 2 13.48 6.42 -3.14
N ALA A 3 12.56 6.23 -2.20
CA ALA A 3 12.87 5.73 -0.87
C ALA A 3 11.74 4.81 -0.37
N SER A 4 12.09 3.86 0.49
CA SER A 4 11.15 3.01 1.22
C SER A 4 11.63 2.92 2.66
N GLY A 5 10.85 3.43 3.60
CA GLY A 5 11.10 3.27 5.02
C GLY A 5 10.95 1.82 5.46
N MET A 6 11.74 1.44 6.47
CA MET A 6 11.58 0.19 7.21
C MET A 6 11.00 0.55 8.57
N CYS A 7 9.84 0.00 8.87
CA CYS A 7 9.13 0.25 10.11
C CYS A 7 9.32 -0.92 11.08
N GLY A 8 9.18 -0.66 12.38
CA GLY A 8 9.22 -1.72 13.40
C GLY A 8 8.14 -2.80 13.21
N SER A 9 7.03 -2.47 12.54
CA SER A 9 5.98 -3.44 12.17
C SER A 9 6.44 -4.45 11.12
N ASP A 10 7.34 -4.07 10.19
CA ASP A 10 7.89 -5.01 9.19
C ASP A 10 8.62 -6.17 9.87
N LEU A 11 9.31 -5.90 10.98
CA LEU A 11 9.99 -6.92 11.78
C LEU A 11 9.03 -7.89 12.48
N LYS A 12 7.79 -7.48 12.78
CA LYS A 12 6.80 -8.37 13.38
C LYS A 12 6.43 -9.49 12.41
N PHE A 13 6.24 -9.15 11.13
CA PHE A 13 5.95 -10.13 10.08
C PHE A 13 7.15 -11.02 9.79
N TYR A 14 8.35 -10.43 9.72
CA TYR A 14 9.59 -11.19 9.49
C TYR A 14 9.87 -12.23 10.58
N ARG A 15 9.61 -11.89 11.85
CA ARG A 15 9.87 -12.78 13.00
C ARG A 15 8.77 -13.81 13.24
N ALA A 16 7.62 -13.65 12.60
CA ALA A 16 6.48 -14.52 12.81
C ALA A 16 6.63 -15.84 12.05
N ARG A 17 6.36 -16.97 12.71
CA ARG A 17 6.53 -18.32 12.14
C ARG A 17 5.78 -18.55 10.82
N GLU A 18 4.60 -17.94 10.66
CA GLU A 18 3.80 -17.99 9.43
C GLU A 18 3.65 -16.60 8.76
N GLY A 19 4.57 -15.67 9.06
CA GLY A 19 4.47 -14.30 8.57
C GLY A 19 3.17 -13.61 8.97
N ALA A 20 2.65 -12.75 8.10
CA ALA A 20 1.42 -11.99 8.33
C ALA A 20 0.16 -12.84 8.56
N LYS A 21 0.13 -14.10 8.10
CA LYS A 21 -0.98 -15.02 8.34
C LYS A 21 -1.19 -15.30 9.84
N SER A 22 -0.09 -15.45 10.59
CA SER A 22 -0.16 -15.66 12.05
C SER A 22 -0.66 -14.44 12.84
N LEU A 23 -0.79 -13.29 12.18
CA LEU A 23 -1.34 -12.06 12.75
C LEU A 23 -2.79 -11.79 12.27
N GLY A 24 -3.44 -12.79 11.66
CA GLY A 24 -4.84 -12.71 11.24
C GLY A 24 -5.08 -12.02 9.89
N PHE A 25 -4.03 -11.71 9.13
CA PHE A 25 -4.19 -11.11 7.81
C PHE A 25 -4.43 -12.16 6.72
N VAL A 26 -5.42 -11.90 5.86
CA VAL A 26 -5.67 -12.69 4.65
C VAL A 26 -4.68 -12.24 3.57
N MET A 27 -3.78 -13.13 3.17
CA MET A 27 -2.76 -12.85 2.15
C MET A 27 -3.31 -13.02 0.74
N ALA A 28 -2.81 -12.24 -0.22
CA ALA A 28 -3.21 -12.28 -1.63
C ALA A 28 -2.69 -13.51 -2.42
N GLY A 29 -2.63 -14.69 -1.80
CA GLY A 29 -2.34 -15.95 -2.50
C GLY A 29 -0.85 -16.24 -2.79
N GLY A 30 0.09 -15.50 -2.17
CA GLY A 30 1.53 -15.74 -2.32
C GLY A 30 2.40 -14.79 -1.49
N PRO A 31 3.74 -14.89 -1.59
CA PRO A 31 4.66 -13.97 -0.93
C PRO A 31 4.42 -12.52 -1.35
N VAL A 32 4.47 -11.61 -0.39
CA VAL A 32 4.26 -10.18 -0.61
C VAL A 32 5.61 -9.45 -0.46
N ILE A 33 5.94 -8.58 -1.43
CA ILE A 33 7.04 -7.63 -1.28
C ILE A 33 6.72 -6.69 -0.10
N ALA A 34 7.62 -6.56 0.86
CA ALA A 34 7.44 -5.72 2.05
C ALA A 34 7.62 -4.21 1.77
N GLY A 35 7.44 -3.39 2.80
CA GLY A 35 7.69 -1.94 2.78
C GLY A 35 6.43 -1.12 2.55
N HIS A 36 5.99 -0.40 3.57
CA HIS A 36 4.73 0.37 3.57
C HIS A 36 4.93 1.88 3.74
N GLU A 37 6.17 2.34 3.70
CA GLU A 37 6.52 3.77 3.80
C GLU A 37 7.22 4.29 2.53
N PRO A 38 6.56 4.27 1.34
CA PRO A 38 7.16 4.71 0.08
C PRO A 38 7.17 6.22 -0.13
N SER A 39 8.22 6.66 -0.83
CA SER A 39 8.18 7.87 -1.65
C SER A 39 8.80 7.63 -3.03
N GLY A 40 8.29 8.30 -4.05
CA GLY A 40 8.67 8.02 -5.42
C GLY A 40 8.27 9.07 -6.45
N VAL A 41 8.35 8.65 -7.71
CA VAL A 41 7.92 9.41 -8.88
C VAL A 41 7.01 8.49 -9.69
N VAL A 42 5.87 9.00 -10.14
CA VAL A 42 4.93 8.29 -11.01
C VAL A 42 5.58 8.09 -12.38
N VAL A 43 5.63 6.84 -12.86
CA VAL A 43 6.24 6.48 -14.15
C VAL A 43 5.23 5.95 -15.17
N ALA A 44 4.02 5.61 -14.72
CA ALA A 44 2.91 5.17 -15.54
C ALA A 44 1.61 5.50 -14.78
N VAL A 45 0.55 5.81 -15.53
CA VAL A 45 -0.80 6.05 -15.00
C VAL A 45 -1.80 5.19 -15.77
N GLY A 46 -2.88 4.77 -15.12
CA GLY A 46 -3.98 4.07 -15.79
C GLY A 46 -4.72 5.00 -16.76
N THR A 47 -5.37 4.43 -17.77
CA THR A 47 -6.10 5.20 -18.79
C THR A 47 -7.29 5.99 -18.24
N GLU A 48 -7.82 5.59 -17.09
CA GLU A 48 -8.96 6.24 -16.43
C GLU A 48 -8.55 7.24 -15.34
N VAL A 49 -7.24 7.41 -15.09
CA VAL A 49 -6.74 8.37 -14.09
C VAL A 49 -6.72 9.77 -14.69
N GLN A 50 -7.39 10.72 -14.02
CA GLN A 50 -7.45 12.08 -14.50
C GLN A 50 -6.12 12.80 -14.25
N ALA A 51 -5.74 13.72 -15.16
CA ALA A 51 -4.46 14.42 -15.08
C ALA A 51 -4.31 15.31 -13.83
N ASN A 52 -5.41 15.70 -13.19
CA ASN A 52 -5.41 16.44 -11.92
C ASN A 52 -5.25 15.54 -10.69
N GLU A 53 -5.38 14.22 -10.83
CA GLU A 53 -5.20 13.24 -9.75
C GLU A 53 -3.75 12.74 -9.71
N ALA A 54 -3.21 12.33 -10.87
CA ALA A 54 -1.82 11.92 -10.99
C ALA A 54 -1.30 12.06 -12.44
N TRP A 55 -0.01 12.33 -12.59
CA TRP A 55 0.65 12.42 -13.90
C TRP A 55 2.08 11.86 -13.84
N VAL A 56 2.60 11.42 -14.99
CA VAL A 56 3.99 10.95 -15.10
C VAL A 56 4.95 12.08 -14.71
N GLY A 57 5.91 11.78 -13.84
CA GLY A 57 6.84 12.75 -13.27
C GLY A 57 6.41 13.36 -11.93
N MET A 58 5.15 13.17 -11.51
CA MET A 58 4.67 13.62 -10.20
C MET A 58 5.45 12.94 -9.07
N ARG A 59 5.94 13.72 -8.09
CA ARG A 59 6.50 13.20 -6.85
C ARG A 59 5.36 12.88 -5.88
N ALA A 60 5.34 11.68 -5.36
CA ALA A 60 4.27 11.21 -4.49
C ALA A 60 4.79 10.34 -3.34
N MET A 61 4.03 10.36 -2.24
CA MET A 61 4.05 9.34 -1.20
C MET A 61 2.75 8.55 -1.31
N GLN A 62 2.80 7.25 -1.00
CA GLN A 62 1.61 6.40 -1.04
C GLN A 62 1.18 6.04 0.37
N HIS A 63 -0.10 6.27 0.67
CA HIS A 63 -0.71 5.80 1.90
C HIS A 63 -0.80 4.27 1.89
N HIS A 64 -0.42 3.62 3.00
CA HIS A 64 -0.29 2.16 3.05
C HIS A 64 -1.62 1.41 3.12
N TYR A 65 -2.71 2.08 3.52
CA TYR A 65 -4.05 1.51 3.49
C TYR A 65 -4.77 1.85 2.20
N GLN A 66 -5.42 0.84 1.62
CA GLN A 66 -6.36 1.00 0.51
C GLN A 66 -7.77 0.67 1.00
N GLY A 67 -8.66 1.67 0.98
CA GLY A 67 -10.08 1.50 1.27
C GLY A 67 -10.94 1.33 0.01
N CYS A 68 -12.26 1.45 0.13
CA CYS A 68 -13.17 1.40 -1.01
C CYS A 68 -13.14 2.66 -1.89
N GLY A 69 -12.63 3.78 -1.38
CA GLY A 69 -12.52 5.05 -2.11
C GLY A 69 -13.79 5.91 -2.12
N VAL A 70 -14.93 5.36 -1.70
CA VAL A 70 -16.26 6.02 -1.87
C VAL A 70 -17.03 6.25 -0.57
N CYS A 71 -16.70 5.56 0.52
CA CYS A 71 -17.39 5.77 1.80
C CYS A 71 -16.93 7.06 2.52
N PRO A 72 -17.69 7.58 3.51
CA PRO A 72 -17.36 8.83 4.20
C PRO A 72 -15.95 8.87 4.79
N HIS A 73 -15.47 7.74 5.31
CA HIS A 73 -14.10 7.62 5.81
C HIS A 73 -13.06 7.70 4.68
N CYS A 74 -13.29 7.00 3.56
CA CYS A 74 -12.37 7.02 2.44
C CYS A 74 -12.28 8.41 1.76
N THR A 75 -13.42 9.06 1.53
CA THR A 75 -13.48 10.37 0.85
C THR A 75 -12.85 11.50 1.67
N THR A 76 -12.68 11.29 2.98
CA THR A 76 -12.03 12.23 3.89
C THR A 76 -10.60 11.83 4.29
N GLY A 77 -10.04 10.78 3.65
CA GLY A 77 -8.65 10.36 3.85
C GLY A 77 -8.42 9.35 4.98
N TRP A 78 -9.47 8.82 5.60
CA TRP A 78 -9.43 7.86 6.69
C TRP A 78 -9.64 6.41 6.21
N MET A 79 -8.90 5.98 5.19
CA MET A 79 -9.07 4.66 4.57
C MET A 79 -8.86 3.48 5.54
N GLN A 80 -8.12 3.68 6.63
CA GLN A 80 -7.98 2.70 7.72
C GLN A 80 -9.29 2.44 8.49
N MET A 81 -10.26 3.35 8.38
CA MET A 81 -11.61 3.24 8.95
C MET A 81 -12.66 2.97 7.86
N CYS A 82 -12.26 2.42 6.71
CA CYS A 82 -13.18 2.11 5.62
C CYS A 82 -14.34 1.21 6.11
N ASP A 83 -15.58 1.57 5.75
CA ASP A 83 -16.79 0.86 6.16
C ASP A 83 -16.87 -0.56 5.57
N GLU A 84 -16.29 -0.76 4.38
CA GLU A 84 -16.14 -2.08 3.75
C GLU A 84 -14.93 -2.87 4.29
N GLY A 85 -14.23 -2.33 5.29
CA GLY A 85 -12.93 -2.80 5.73
C GLY A 85 -11.80 -2.37 4.80
N VAL A 86 -10.58 -2.53 5.29
CA VAL A 86 -9.35 -2.24 4.53
C VAL A 86 -9.15 -3.32 3.47
N LYS A 87 -9.15 -2.93 2.19
CA LYS A 87 -8.99 -3.85 1.04
C LYS A 87 -7.55 -4.34 0.92
N SER A 88 -6.59 -3.42 1.08
CA SER A 88 -5.16 -3.74 1.00
C SER A 88 -4.38 -2.99 2.06
N VAL A 89 -3.35 -3.65 2.58
CA VAL A 89 -2.28 -3.04 3.35
C VAL A 89 -0.99 -3.32 2.60
N TYR A 90 -0.46 -2.29 1.94
CA TYR A 90 0.78 -2.40 1.17
C TYR A 90 1.93 -2.86 2.07
N GLY A 91 2.77 -3.77 1.58
CA GLY A 91 3.83 -4.41 2.36
C GLY A 91 3.37 -5.59 3.23
N ILE A 92 2.06 -5.85 3.32
CA ILE A 92 1.50 -6.93 4.16
C ILE A 92 0.55 -7.81 3.34
N THR A 93 -0.61 -7.28 2.92
CA THR A 93 -1.59 -8.03 2.11
C THR A 93 -1.48 -7.74 0.62
N ALA A 94 -0.78 -6.66 0.24
CA ALA A 94 -0.47 -6.30 -1.15
C ALA A 94 1.00 -5.88 -1.28
N HIS A 95 1.56 -5.96 -2.49
CA HIS A 95 2.97 -5.64 -2.75
C HIS A 95 3.33 -4.20 -2.35
N GLY A 96 4.33 -4.10 -1.49
CA GLY A 96 4.90 -2.85 -0.99
C GLY A 96 6.10 -2.35 -1.80
N ALA A 97 6.87 -1.48 -1.16
CA ALA A 97 7.83 -0.58 -1.78
C ALA A 97 9.30 -0.97 -1.63
N HIS A 98 9.63 -2.11 -1.00
CA HIS A 98 10.97 -2.70 -1.03
C HIS A 98 11.30 -3.30 -2.42
N ALA A 99 11.06 -2.51 -3.47
CA ALA A 99 11.20 -2.87 -4.87
C ALA A 99 11.48 -1.63 -5.73
N ARG A 100 11.89 -1.85 -6.99
CA ARG A 100 12.13 -0.76 -7.95
C ARG A 100 10.86 -0.02 -8.32
N TYR A 101 9.75 -0.74 -8.44
CA TYR A 101 8.43 -0.23 -8.79
C TYR A 101 7.39 -0.77 -7.80
N MET A 102 6.32 0.00 -7.60
CA MET A 102 5.16 -0.37 -6.80
C MET A 102 3.92 0.02 -7.60
N LYS A 103 2.90 -0.85 -7.59
CA LYS A 103 1.57 -0.54 -8.10
C LYS A 103 0.69 -0.24 -6.89
N CYS A 104 -0.02 0.88 -6.93
CA CYS A 104 -0.88 1.36 -5.85
C CYS A 104 -2.26 1.78 -6.34
#